data_AF-A0A7V0I8E3-F1
#
_entry.id   AF-A0A7V0I8E3-F1
#
_cell.length_a   1.000
_cell.length_b   1.000
_cell.length_c   1.000
_cell.angle_alpha   90.00
_cell.angle_beta   90.00
_cell.angle_gamma   90.00
#
_symmetry.space_group_name_H-M   'P 1'
#
loop_
_entity.id
_entity.type
_entity.pdbx_description
1 polymer ?
#
loop_
_entity_poly.entity_id
_entity_poly.type
_entity_poly.pdbx_seq_one_letter_code
_entity_poly.pdbx_strand_id
1 'polypeptide(L)'
;MTAVFWKELADHLGSKRFVIFFFLILIVGGASAYLAAQALFGRETASEFIYLNLFTLSGGGLPSFLGFLAFFGPLIGVVLGFDAVNSEFNRGTVSR
;
A
#
# COMPACT_ATOMS: atom_id res chain seq x y z
N MET A 1 -5.52 13.97 -25.19
CA MET A 1 -6.01 13.30 -23.97
C MET A 1 -4.88 12.68 -23.15
N THR A 2 -3.95 11.93 -23.77
CA THR A 2 -2.82 11.30 -23.06
C THR A 2 -1.93 12.29 -22.28
N ALA A 3 -1.59 13.45 -22.86
CA ALA A 3 -0.76 14.45 -22.17
C ALA A 3 -1.39 15.00 -20.88
N VAL A 4 -2.72 15.17 -20.87
CA VAL A 4 -3.47 15.61 -19.68
C VAL A 4 -3.49 14.48 -18.64
N PHE A 5 -3.79 13.25 -19.06
CA PHE A 5 -3.75 12.07 -18.17
C PHE A 5 -2.40 11.93 -17.44
N TRP A 6 -1.29 12.00 -18.17
CA TRP A 6 0.05 11.87 -17.56
C TRP A 6 0.38 13.02 -16.63
N LYS A 7 -0.09 14.25 -16.92
CA LYS A 7 0.07 15.39 -16.03
C LYS A 7 -0.73 15.19 -14.74
N GLU A 8 -2.00 14.83 -14.83
CA GLU A 8 -2.86 14.59 -13.66
C GLU A 8 -2.35 13.43 -12.81
N LEU A 9 -1.88 12.35 -13.45
CA LEU A 9 -1.27 11.22 -12.76
C LEU A 9 0.01 11.64 -12.01
N ALA A 10 0.87 12.44 -12.63
CA ALA A 10 2.08 12.96 -11.99
C ALA A 10 1.77 13.91 -10.82
N ASP A 11 0.75 14.77 -10.96
CA ASP A 11 0.29 15.66 -9.88
C ASP A 11 -0.25 14.86 -8.69
N HIS A 12 -1.00 13.78 -8.96
CA HIS A 12 -1.56 12.92 -7.91
C HIS A 12 -0.48 12.07 -7.21
N LEU A 13 0.39 11.40 -7.97
CA LEU A 13 1.52 10.61 -7.43
C LEU A 13 2.59 11.49 -6.77
N GLY A 14 2.71 12.76 -7.17
CA GLY A 14 3.62 13.74 -6.58
C GLY A 14 3.08 14.42 -5.31
N SER A 15 1.81 14.19 -4.96
CA SER A 15 1.20 14.78 -3.76
C SER A 15 1.91 14.31 -2.49
N LYS A 16 2.20 15.24 -1.58
CA LYS A 16 2.79 14.92 -0.26
C LYS A 16 1.96 13.87 0.48
N ARG A 17 0.63 13.90 0.33
CA ARG A 17 -0.30 12.95 0.97
C ARG A 17 -0.10 11.55 0.40
N PHE A 18 -0.03 11.42 -0.92
CA PHE A 18 0.26 10.15 -1.59
C PHE A 18 1.61 9.58 -1.13
N VAL A 19 2.66 10.41 -1.11
CA VAL A 19 4.01 9.99 -0.69
C VAL A 19 4.02 9.44 0.73
N ILE A 20 3.31 10.09 1.67
CA ILE A 20 3.18 9.60 3.06
C ILE A 20 2.54 8.21 3.10
N PHE A 21 1.40 8.02 2.44
CA PHE A 21 0.72 6.72 2.40
C PHE A 21 1.56 5.65 1.70
N PHE A 22 2.26 6.01 0.64
CA PHE A 22 3.15 5.11 -0.09
C PHE A 22 4.30 4.61 0.81
N PHE A 23 4.97 5.51 1.53
CA PHE A 23 6.02 5.12 2.49
C PHE A 23 5.46 4.29 3.65
N LEU A 24 4.26 4.61 4.15
CA LEU A 24 3.61 3.81 5.20
C LEU A 24 3.38 2.38 4.73
N ILE A 25 2.83 2.18 3.52
CA ILE A 25 2.65 0.85 2.94
C ILE A 25 3.99 0.13 2.78
N LEU A 26 5.02 0.81 2.28
CA LEU A 26 6.35 0.21 2.11
C LEU A 26 6.96 -0.22 3.45
N ILE A 27 6.87 0.60 4.48
CA ILE A 27 7.43 0.30 5.81
C ILE A 27 6.68 -0.86 6.44
N VAL A 28 5.35 -0.80 6.51
CA VAL A 28 4.55 -1.85 7.16
C VAL A 28 4.62 -3.16 6.36
N GLY A 29 4.57 -3.06 5.03
CA GLY A 29 4.68 -4.22 4.16
C GLY A 29 6.06 -4.87 4.24
N GLY A 30 7.13 -4.07 4.23
CA GLY A 30 8.51 -4.54 4.42
C GLY A 30 8.73 -5.17 5.79
N ALA A 31 8.21 -4.56 6.86
CA ALA A 31 8.28 -5.13 8.21
C ALA A 31 7.52 -6.47 8.30
N SER A 32 6.33 -6.56 7.70
CA SER A 32 5.54 -7.80 7.67
C SER A 32 6.28 -8.92 6.93
N ALA A 33 6.85 -8.63 5.76
CA ALA A 33 7.65 -9.58 4.99
C ALA A 33 8.93 -10.01 5.73
N TYR A 34 9.60 -9.08 6.41
CA TYR A 34 10.78 -9.37 7.22
C TYR A 34 10.47 -10.31 8.39
N LEU A 35 9.37 -10.07 9.10
CA LEU A 35 8.93 -10.96 10.18
C LEU A 35 8.47 -12.32 9.67
N ALA A 36 7.79 -12.37 8.53
CA ALA A 36 7.42 -13.63 7.87
C ALA A 36 8.67 -14.42 7.45
N ALA A 37 9.70 -13.76 6.92
CA ALA A 37 10.98 -14.40 6.60
C ALA A 37 11.66 -14.96 7.85
N GLN A 38 11.73 -14.21 8.95
CA GLN A 38 12.27 -14.72 10.22
C GLN A 38 11.50 -15.93 10.73
N ALA A 39 10.16 -15.91 10.65
CA ALA A 39 9.32 -17.03 11.03
C ALA A 39 9.53 -18.27 10.14
N LEU A 40 9.90 -18.08 8.87
CA LEU A 40 10.23 -19.17 7.95
C LEU A 40 11.61 -19.78 8.25
N PHE A 41 12.63 -18.96 8.52
CA PHE A 41 13.96 -19.45 8.86
C PHE A 41 14.02 -20.18 10.21
N GLY A 42 13.14 -19.82 11.15
CA GLY A 42 13.04 -20.51 12.45
C GLY A 42 12.34 -21.87 12.41
N ARG A 43 11.83 -22.33 11.26
CA ARG A 43 11.18 -23.65 11.13
C ARG A 43 12.19 -24.71 10.72
N GLU A 44 12.18 -25.83 11.44
CA GLU A 44 13.05 -26.99 11.12
C GLU A 44 12.58 -27.75 9.86
N THR A 45 11.33 -27.56 9.46
CA THR A 45 10.76 -28.17 8.25
C THR A 45 10.76 -27.18 7.08
N ALA A 46 11.24 -27.65 5.93
CA ALA A 46 11.18 -26.88 4.70
C ALA A 46 9.73 -26.58 4.34
N SER A 47 9.40 -25.29 4.24
CA SER A 47 8.09 -24.84 3.80
C SER A 47 7.92 -25.11 2.31
N GLU A 48 6.89 -25.87 1.93
CA GLU A 48 6.56 -26.18 0.52
C GLU A 48 6.27 -24.93 -0.32
N PHE A 49 5.78 -23.84 0.29
CA PHE A 49 5.40 -22.59 -0.38
C PHE A 49 6.08 -21.35 0.20
N ILE A 50 7.41 -21.29 0.16
CA ILE A 50 8.20 -20.20 0.77
C ILE A 50 7.74 -18.80 0.30
N TYR A 51 7.53 -18.61 -1.00
CA TYR A 51 7.11 -17.32 -1.55
C TYR A 51 5.70 -16.91 -1.13
N LEU A 52 4.74 -17.85 -1.13
CA LEU A 52 3.38 -17.57 -0.66
C LEU A 52 3.37 -17.24 0.84
N ASN A 53 4.14 -18.01 1.61
CA ASN A 53 4.25 -17.87 3.04
C ASN A 53 4.87 -16.54 3.46
N LEU A 54 5.75 -15.95 2.64
CA LEU A 54 6.30 -14.63 2.88
C LEU A 54 5.22 -13.53 2.97
N PHE A 55 4.09 -13.71 2.27
CA PHE A 55 3.00 -12.73 2.24
C PHE A 55 1.80 -13.11 3.11
N THR A 56 1.66 -14.39 3.46
CA THR A 56 0.47 -14.93 4.15
C THR A 56 0.71 -15.31 5.60
N LEU A 57 1.96 -15.58 6.00
CA LEU A 57 2.29 -15.82 7.40
C LEU A 57 2.27 -14.51 8.19
N SER A 58 1.63 -14.57 9.36
CA SER A 58 1.78 -13.56 10.40
C SER A 58 2.96 -13.92 11.30
N GLY A 59 3.80 -12.94 11.64
CA GLY A 59 4.93 -13.11 12.56
C GLY A 59 4.97 -11.99 13.59
N GLY A 60 5.38 -12.30 14.83
CA GLY A 60 5.61 -11.27 15.86
C GLY A 60 4.36 -10.48 16.30
N GLY A 61 3.16 -11.04 16.17
CA GLY A 61 1.90 -10.38 16.57
C GLY A 61 1.34 -9.36 15.57
N LEU A 62 2.01 -9.14 14.44
CA LEU A 62 1.50 -8.32 13.34
C LEU A 62 0.68 -9.18 12.35
N PRO A 63 -0.37 -8.60 11.73
CA PRO A 63 -1.07 -9.27 10.64
C PRO A 63 -0.11 -9.57 9.49
N SER A 64 -0.42 -10.61 8.70
CA SER A 64 0.34 -10.91 7.49
C SER A 64 0.27 -9.75 6.50
N PHE A 65 1.22 -9.69 5.56
CA PHE A 65 1.19 -8.68 4.49
C PHE A 65 -0.16 -8.65 3.77
N LEU A 66 -0.69 -9.83 3.42
CA LEU A 66 -2.00 -9.95 2.80
C LEU A 66 -3.13 -9.44 3.72
N GLY A 67 -3.10 -9.77 5.00
CA GLY A 67 -4.07 -9.28 5.98
C GLY A 67 -4.03 -7.76 6.14
N PHE A 68 -2.83 -7.18 6.19
CA PHE A 68 -2.64 -5.73 6.20
C PHE A 68 -3.24 -5.09 4.94
N LEU A 69 -2.93 -5.60 3.75
CA LEU A 69 -3.44 -5.06 2.50
C LEU A 69 -4.96 -5.23 2.36
N ALA A 70 -5.52 -6.33 2.85
CA ALA A 70 -6.96 -6.58 2.81
C ALA A 70 -7.76 -5.54 3.61
N PHE A 71 -7.19 -5.02 4.71
CA PHE A 71 -7.82 -3.98 5.51
C PHE A 71 -7.44 -2.56 5.03
N PHE A 72 -6.14 -2.27 4.91
CA PHE A 72 -5.64 -0.94 4.59
C PHE A 72 -5.76 -0.58 3.11
N GLY A 73 -5.73 -1.55 2.19
CA GLY A 73 -5.85 -1.30 0.75
C GLY A 73 -7.13 -0.54 0.40
N PRO A 74 -8.32 -1.04 0.79
CA PRO A 74 -9.58 -0.32 0.59
C PRO A 74 -9.60 1.05 1.30
N LEU A 75 -9.12 1.13 2.54
CA LEU A 75 -9.11 2.37 3.30
C LEU A 75 -8.25 3.45 2.63
N ILE A 76 -7.04 3.10 2.18
CA ILE A 76 -6.13 4.00 1.49
C ILE A 76 -6.72 4.39 0.14
N GLY A 77 -7.31 3.45 -0.59
CA GLY A 77 -8.00 3.75 -1.86
C GLY A 77 -9.10 4.79 -1.69
N VAL A 78 -9.92 4.66 -0.64
CA VAL A 78 -10.97 5.63 -0.32
C VAL A 78 -10.37 6.99 0.06
N VAL A 79 -9.36 7.02 0.92
CA VAL A 79 -8.72 8.28 1.36
C VAL A 79 -8.08 9.01 0.18
N LEU A 80 -7.33 8.31 -0.68
CA LEU A 80 -6.70 8.91 -1.86
C LEU A 80 -7.73 9.33 -2.91
N GLY A 81 -8.80 8.55 -3.10
CA GLY A 81 -9.89 8.91 -4.00
C GLY A 81 -10.61 10.19 -3.57
N PHE A 82 -10.94 10.31 -2.29
CA PHE A 82 -11.48 11.57 -1.76
C PHE A 82 -10.47 12.71 -1.80
N ASP A 83 -9.17 12.44 -1.61
CA ASP A 83 -8.11 13.44 -1.74
C ASP A 83 -8.04 14.01 -3.16
N ALA A 84 -8.13 13.15 -4.19
CA ALA A 84 -8.15 13.55 -5.59
C ALA A 84 -9.32 14.51 -5.85
N VAL A 85 -10.53 14.12 -5.46
CA VAL A 85 -11.76 14.91 -5.65
C VAL A 85 -11.67 16.24 -4.89
N ASN A 86 -11.31 16.22 -3.60
CA ASN A 86 -11.17 17.45 -2.81
C ASN A 86 -10.08 18.38 -3.35
N SER A 87 -9.03 17.84 -3.96
CA SER A 87 -7.98 18.66 -4.56
C SER A 87 -8.49 19.47 -5.75
N GLU A 88 -9.40 18.93 -6.56
CA GLU A 88 -10.05 19.66 -7.65
C GLU A 88 -11.00 20.73 -7.11
N PHE A 89 -11.79 20.41 -6.07
CA PHE A 89 -12.66 21.39 -5.41
C PHE A 89 -11.86 22.57 -4.84
N ASN A 90 -10.74 22.30 -4.16
CA ASN A 90 -9.88 23.35 -3.62
C ASN A 90 -9.18 24.19 -4.70
N ARG A 91 -8.89 23.60 -5.86
CA ARG A 91 -8.27 24.29 -7.01
C ARG A 91 -9.30 25.01 -7.90
N GLY A 92 -10.60 24.77 -7.69
CA GLY A 92 -11.67 25.33 -8.51
C GLY A 92 -11.72 24.76 -9.93
N THR A 93 -11.14 23.58 -10.15
CA THR A 93 -11.02 22.95 -11.49
C THR A 93 -12.10 21.90 -11.77
N VAL A 94 -13.07 21.74 -10.87
CA VAL A 94 -14.19 20.80 -11.02
C VAL A 94 -15.02 21.18 -12.25
N SER A 95 -15.19 20.25 -13.20
CA SER A 95 -16.09 20.48 -14.33
C SER A 95 -17.54 20.47 -13.86
N ARG A 96 -18.33 21.42 -14.38
CA ARG A 96 -19.78 21.48 -14.18
C ARG A 96 -20.51 20.53 -15.12
#